data_AF-A0A6B2TEP7-F1
#
_entry.id   AF-A0A6B2TEP7-F1
#
_cell.length_a   1.000
_cell.length_b   1.000
_cell.length_c   1.000
_cell.angle_alpha   90.00
_cell.angle_beta   90.00
_cell.angle_gamma   90.00
#
_symmetry.space_group_name_H-M   'P 1'
#
loop_
_entity.id
_entity.type
_entity.pdbx_description
1 polymer ?
#
loop_
_entity_poly.entity_id
_entity_poly.type
_entity_poly.pdbx_seq_one_letter_code
_entity_poly.pdbx_strand_id
1 'polypeptide(L)'
;RGLHLDGLADTADGLGSAKPADDALRIMKQSDIGPFGVITLLFVLLAQVAVLFQLYEASWARGAFAAVVSATAARLALTVAARDGVPPA
;
A
#
# COMPACT_ATOMS: atom_id res chain seq x y z
N ARG A 1 11.68 1.30 -4.54
CA ARG A 1 10.57 1.72 -3.66
C ARG A 1 9.24 1.88 -4.39
N GLY A 2 9.21 1.88 -5.73
CA GLY A 2 7.96 1.81 -6.52
C GLY A 2 7.16 0.53 -6.26
N LEU A 3 7.85 -0.62 -6.10
CA LEU A 3 7.22 -1.93 -5.87
C LEU A 3 6.21 -1.99 -4.70
N HIS A 4 6.34 -1.17 -3.65
CA HIS A 4 5.33 -1.14 -2.58
C HIS A 4 4.07 -0.35 -2.98
N LEU A 5 4.23 0.72 -3.76
CA LEU A 5 3.12 1.53 -4.25
C LEU A 5 2.40 0.82 -5.39
N ASP A 6 3.16 0.12 -6.24
CA ASP A 6 2.69 -0.74 -7.32
C ASP A 6 1.77 -1.84 -6.76
N GLY A 7 2.28 -2.66 -5.83
CA GLY A 7 1.47 -3.72 -5.20
C GLY A 7 0.26 -3.19 -4.41
N LEU A 8 0.32 -1.96 -3.87
CA LEU A 8 -0.84 -1.32 -3.25
C LEU A 8 -1.89 -0.92 -4.28
N ALA A 9 -1.46 -0.36 -5.41
CA ALA A 9 -2.35 0.01 -6.51
C ALA A 9 -3.01 -1.23 -7.12
N ASP A 10 -2.23 -2.27 -7.40
CA ASP A 10 -2.72 -3.55 -7.94
C ASP A 10 -3.76 -4.16 -7.00
N THR A 11 -3.46 -4.20 -5.69
CA THR A 11 -4.40 -4.73 -4.69
C THR A 11 -5.69 -3.94 -4.66
N ALA A 12 -5.62 -2.61 -4.76
CA ALA A 12 -6.80 -1.75 -4.80
C ALA A 12 -7.64 -1.97 -6.06
N ASP A 13 -7.00 -2.12 -7.23
CA ASP A 13 -7.70 -2.38 -8.50
C ASP A 13 -8.29 -3.79 -8.55
N GLY A 14 -7.56 -4.80 -8.09
CA GLY A 14 -8.03 -6.18 -7.97
C GLY A 14 -9.25 -6.29 -7.05
N LEU A 15 -9.16 -5.75 -5.83
CA LEU A 15 -10.28 -5.76 -4.86
C LEU A 15 -11.43 -4.84 -5.28
N GLY A 16 -11.12 -3.67 -5.86
CA GLY A 16 -12.10 -2.70 -6.33
C GLY A 16 -12.90 -3.17 -7.55
N SER A 17 -12.39 -4.15 -8.30
CA SER A 17 -13.07 -4.71 -9.46
C SER A 17 -14.34 -5.50 -9.13
N ALA A 18 -14.52 -5.92 -7.87
CA ALA A 18 -15.62 -6.78 -7.40
C ALA A 18 -15.79 -8.10 -8.21
N LYS A 19 -14.73 -8.57 -8.86
CA LYS A 19 -14.70 -9.82 -9.63
C LYS A 19 -14.32 -11.01 -8.74
N PRO A 20 -14.60 -12.26 -9.18
CA PRO A 20 -14.09 -13.46 -8.53
C PRO A 20 -12.55 -13.43 -8.40
N ALA A 21 -12.01 -14.18 -7.44
CA ALA A 21 -10.59 -14.15 -7.08
C ALA A 21 -9.63 -14.34 -8.28
N ASP A 22 -9.93 -15.28 -9.18
CA ASP A 22 -9.08 -15.54 -10.36
C ASP A 22 -9.03 -14.35 -11.32
N ASP A 23 -10.15 -13.64 -11.50
CA ASP A 23 -10.23 -12.46 -12.33
C ASP A 23 -9.60 -11.23 -11.65
N ALA A 24 -9.77 -11.08 -10.34
CA ALA A 24 -9.10 -10.05 -9.57
C ALA A 24 -7.57 -10.22 -9.62
N LEU A 25 -7.06 -11.44 -9.47
CA LEU A 25 -5.64 -11.77 -9.64
C LEU A 25 -5.16 -11.49 -11.06
N ARG A 26 -5.99 -11.75 -12.07
CA ARG A 26 -5.66 -11.39 -13.45
C ARG A 26 -5.57 -9.89 -13.67
N ILE A 27 -6.40 -9.08 -12.99
CA ILE A 27 -6.30 -7.62 -13.03
C ILE A 27 -5.00 -7.15 -12.37
N MET A 28 -4.65 -7.69 -11.19
CA MET A 28 -3.40 -7.39 -10.49
C MET A 28 -2.14 -7.76 -11.30
N LYS A 29 -2.26 -8.70 -12.25
CA LYS A 29 -1.19 -9.10 -13.19
C LYS A 29 -1.00 -8.15 -14.36
N GLN A 30 -1.96 -7.26 -14.61
CA GLN A 30 -1.85 -6.32 -15.71
C GLN A 30 -0.91 -5.19 -15.32
N SER A 31 -0.10 -4.72 -16.27
CA SER A 31 0.85 -3.63 -16.03
C SER A 31 0.18 -2.24 -15.94
N ASP A 32 -1.12 -2.16 -16.21
CA ASP A 32 -1.85 -0.90 -16.27
C ASP A 32 -2.48 -0.60 -14.90
N ILE A 33 -2.30 0.63 -14.43
CA ILE A 33 -2.96 1.10 -13.21
C ILE A 33 -4.43 1.43 -13.47
N GLY A 34 -5.32 0.93 -12.63
CA GLY A 34 -6.74 1.21 -12.68
C GLY A 34 -7.15 2.43 -11.84
N PRO A 35 -8.42 2.85 -11.95
CA PRO A 35 -8.92 4.02 -11.22
C PRO A 35 -8.85 3.88 -9.70
N PHE A 36 -9.07 2.68 -9.17
CA PHE A 36 -9.04 2.43 -7.72
C PHE A 36 -7.62 2.47 -7.18
N GLY A 37 -6.65 1.98 -7.94
CA GLY A 37 -5.22 2.11 -7.64
C GLY A 37 -4.80 3.57 -7.55
N VAL A 38 -5.16 4.38 -8.55
CA VAL A 38 -4.86 5.84 -8.54
C VAL A 38 -5.48 6.54 -7.33
N ILE A 39 -6.77 6.32 -7.07
CA ILE A 39 -7.47 6.94 -5.94
C ILE A 39 -6.83 6.53 -4.61
N THR A 40 -6.54 5.25 -4.44
CA THR A 40 -5.91 4.72 -3.22
C THR A 40 -4.53 5.33 -3.00
N LEU A 41 -3.70 5.41 -4.04
CA LEU A 41 -2.37 6.02 -3.93
C LEU A 41 -2.46 7.50 -3.53
N LEU A 42 -3.37 8.26 -4.14
CA LEU A 42 -3.56 9.67 -3.79
C LEU A 42 -3.96 9.82 -2.32
N PHE A 43 -4.97 9.09 -1.85
CA PHE A 43 -5.42 9.19 -0.47
C PHE A 43 -4.34 8.75 0.54
N VAL A 44 -3.66 7.64 0.27
CA VAL A 44 -2.62 7.13 1.17
C VAL A 44 -1.44 8.08 1.25
N LEU A 45 -0.93 8.59 0.13
CA LEU A 45 0.21 9.50 0.13
C LEU A 45 -0.14 10.83 0.80
N LEU A 46 -1.31 11.39 0.51
CA LEU A 46 -1.77 12.63 1.15
C LEU A 46 -1.95 12.44 2.66
N ALA A 47 -2.55 11.32 3.09
CA ALA A 47 -2.72 11.01 4.51
C ALA A 47 -1.37 10.83 5.22
N GLN A 48 -0.41 10.11 4.61
CA GLN A 48 0.93 9.94 5.17
C GLN A 48 1.64 11.28 5.37
N VAL A 49 1.58 12.17 4.37
CA VAL A 49 2.17 13.51 4.45
C VAL A 49 1.49 14.33 5.55
N ALA A 50 0.15 14.36 5.57
CA ALA A 50 -0.61 15.12 6.57
C ALA A 50 -0.32 14.64 8.00
N VAL A 51 -0.31 13.33 8.23
CA VAL A 51 -0.05 12.75 9.57
C VAL A 51 1.38 13.02 10.01
N LEU A 52 2.37 12.85 9.13
CA LEU A 52 3.76 13.13 9.48
C LEU A 52 3.97 14.61 9.80
N PHE A 53 3.38 15.51 9.04
CA PHE A 53 3.44 16.95 9.31
C PHE A 53 2.93 17.29 10.71
N GLN A 54 1.71 16.83 11.05
CA GLN A 54 1.09 17.05 12.36
C GLN A 54 1.93 16.46 13.51
N LEU A 55 2.52 15.28 13.31
CA LEU A 55 3.31 14.62 14.35
C LEU A 55 4.65 15.33 14.59
N TYR A 56 5.31 15.81 13.54
CA TYR A 56 6.56 16.56 13.66
C TYR A 56 6.33 17.95 14.27
N GLU A 57 5.21 18.60 13.96
CA GLU A 57 4.80 19.86 14.61
C GLU A 57 4.58 19.66 16.11
N ALA A 58 3.95 18.55 16.51
CA ALA A 58 3.70 18.26 17.92
C ALA A 58 4.98 17.86 18.69
N SER A 59 5.87 17.07 18.10
CA SER A 59 7.16 16.69 18.69
C SER A 59 8.03 15.93 17.69
N TRP A 60 9.29 16.31 17.59
CA TRP A 60 10.27 15.58 16.78
C TRP A 60 10.37 14.09 17.13
N ALA A 61 10.26 13.74 18.42
CA ALA A 61 10.32 12.36 18.88
C ALA A 61 9.12 11.54 18.38
N ARG A 62 7.92 12.13 18.35
CA ARG A 62 6.70 11.48 17.85
C ARG A 62 6.76 11.27 16.34
N GLY A 63 7.21 12.29 15.59
CA GLY A 63 7.42 12.19 14.15
C GLY A 63 8.43 11.10 13.79
N ALA A 64 9.57 11.06 14.48
CA ALA A 64 10.59 10.04 14.27
C ALA A 64 10.09 8.63 14.62
N PHE A 65 9.39 8.47 15.76
CA PHE A 65 8.80 7.19 16.15
C PHE A 65 7.79 6.67 15.12
N ALA A 66 6.87 7.53 14.64
CA ALA A 66 5.90 7.15 13.63
C ALA A 66 6.55 6.79 12.28
N ALA A 67 7.64 7.47 11.89
CA ALA A 67 8.41 7.11 10.70
C ALA A 67 9.06 5.72 10.83
N VAL A 68 9.61 5.38 12.00
CA VAL A 68 10.20 4.05 12.25
C VAL A 68 9.13 2.96 12.29
N VAL A 69 8.01 3.19 12.97
CA VAL A 69 6.89 2.25 13.03
C VAL A 69 6.30 1.99 11.65
N SER A 70 6.07 3.05 10.86
CA SER A 70 5.56 2.87 9.49
C SER A 70 6.54 2.12 8.58
N ALA A 71 7.84 2.40 8.67
CA ALA A 71 8.85 1.69 7.91
C ALA A 71 8.94 0.19 8.30
N THR A 72 8.87 -0.12 9.59
CA THR A 72 8.91 -1.51 10.08
C THR A 72 7.63 -2.27 9.73
N ALA A 73 6.46 -1.67 9.91
CA ALA A 73 5.18 -2.24 9.51
C ALA A 73 5.14 -2.57 8.00
N ALA A 74 5.61 -1.65 7.15
CA ALA A 74 5.67 -1.87 5.70
C ALA A 74 6.56 -3.07 5.32
N ARG A 75 7.68 -3.27 6.03
CA ARG A 75 8.58 -4.41 5.79
C ARG A 75 7.96 -5.74 6.24
N LEU A 76 7.27 -5.75 7.39
CA LEU A 76 6.60 -6.94 7.90
C LEU A 76 5.40 -7.33 7.05
N ALA A 77 4.67 -6.37 6.49
CA ALA A 77 3.57 -6.67 5.57
C ALA A 77 4.06 -7.47 4.35
N LEU A 78 5.23 -7.12 3.80
CA LEU A 78 5.82 -7.82 2.65
C LEU A 78 6.21 -9.26 2.99
N THR A 79 6.73 -9.51 4.21
CA THR A 79 7.10 -10.88 4.62
C THR A 79 5.89 -11.75 4.87
N VAL A 80 4.76 -11.17 5.31
CA VAL A 80 3.49 -11.88 5.43
C VAL A 80 2.88 -12.18 4.06
N ALA A 81 2.97 -11.24 3.12
CA ALA A 81 2.46 -11.43 1.76
C ALA A 81 3.26 -12.47 0.95
N ALA A 82 4.56 -12.62 1.22
CA ALA A 82 5.43 -13.57 0.53
C ALA A 82 5.44 -15.00 1.13
N ARG A 83 4.40 -15.39 1.87
CA ARG A 83 4.28 -16.74 2.46
C ARG A 83 3.84 -17.76 1.41
N ASP A 84 4.30 -19.01 1.54
CA ASP A 84 4.07 -20.11 0.58
C ASP A 84 2.58 -20.43 0.25
N GLY A 85 1.63 -19.93 1.06
CA GLY A 85 0.20 -20.09 0.81
C GLY A 85 -0.48 -18.94 0.06
N VAL A 86 0.24 -17.88 -0.28
CA VAL A 86 -0.30 -16.70 -0.97
C VAL A 86 0.05 -16.80 -2.46
N PRO A 87 -0.93 -17.00 -3.36
CA PRO A 87 -0.65 -17.06 -4.79
C PRO A 87 -0.11 -15.70 -5.26
N PRO A 88 0.95 -15.68 -6.07
CA PRO A 88 1.44 -14.43 -6.64
C PRO A 88 0.39 -13.85 -7.58
N ALA A 89 0.10 -12.57 -7.35
CA ALA A 89 -0.27 -11.67 -8.44
C ALA A 89 0.93 -11.62 -9.40
#